data_AF-A0A929CVR1-F1
#
_entry.id   AF-A0A929CVR1-F1
#
_cell.length_a   1.000
_cell.length_b   1.000
_cell.length_c   1.000
_cell.angle_alpha   90.00
_cell.angle_beta   90.00
_cell.angle_gamma   90.00
#
_symmetry.space_group_name_H-M   'P 1'
#
loop_
_entity.id
_entity.type
_entity.pdbx_description
1 polymer ?
#
loop_
_entity_poly.entity_id
_entity_poly.type
_entity_poly.pdbx_seq_one_letter_code
_entity_poly.pdbx_strand_id
1 'polypeptide(L)'
;MGKKQVNSQLIIIIAFFAIIYSLISLINHYNFRTYALDLGLYTNALYDYIHFKWNDSCVFKVISENLLADHFDLYLIIFSPLSLIFGSYTLLIVQITAILIGGIGVYKYFSIIQSNNNLSLFATIYFYLFFGIFSAVSYDYHSNVIAAMIVPWFFYYFRLKN
;
A
#
# COMPACT_ATOMS: atom_id res chain seq x y z
N MET A 1 20.94 16.89 -18.70
CA MET A 1 20.04 16.04 -17.90
C MET A 1 20.74 14.72 -17.63
N GLY A 2 21.43 14.60 -16.48
CA GLY A 2 22.16 13.39 -16.13
C GLY A 2 21.18 12.25 -15.85
N LYS A 3 21.41 11.06 -16.43
CA LYS A 3 20.67 9.84 -16.09
C LYS A 3 20.72 9.68 -14.57
N LYS A 4 19.58 9.80 -13.87
CA LYS A 4 19.46 9.40 -12.46
C LYS A 4 19.72 7.89 -12.42
N GLN A 5 20.97 7.51 -12.19
CA GLN A 5 21.36 6.11 -12.05
C GLN A 5 20.57 5.54 -10.88
N VAL A 6 19.73 4.55 -11.15
CA VAL A 6 18.93 3.89 -10.11
C VAL A 6 19.92 3.20 -9.18
N ASN A 7 19.85 3.49 -7.89
CA ASN A 7 20.77 2.91 -6.92
C ASN A 7 20.45 1.42 -6.77
N SER A 8 21.36 0.55 -7.24
CA SER A 8 21.20 -0.90 -7.17
C SER A 8 20.95 -1.42 -5.75
N GLN A 9 21.53 -0.76 -4.74
CA GLN A 9 21.31 -1.13 -3.33
C GLN A 9 19.86 -0.88 -2.91
N LEU A 10 19.26 0.22 -3.36
CA LEU A 10 17.84 0.51 -3.07
C LEU A 10 16.93 -0.55 -3.70
N ILE A 11 17.21 -0.98 -4.93
CA ILE A 11 16.44 -2.06 -5.59
C ILE A 11 16.54 -3.34 -4.77
N ILE A 12 17.73 -3.71 -4.33
CA ILE A 12 17.95 -4.92 -3.51
C ILE A 12 17.14 -4.83 -2.20
N ILE A 13 17.16 -3.68 -1.52
CA ILE A 13 16.39 -3.46 -0.29
C ILE A 13 14.88 -3.60 -0.57
N ILE A 14 14.37 -2.96 -1.63
CA ILE A 14 12.95 -3.02 -2.00
C ILE A 14 12.55 -4.46 -2.32
N ALA A 15 13.34 -5.18 -3.12
CA ALA A 15 13.06 -6.56 -3.48
C ALA A 15 13.06 -7.47 -2.24
N PHE A 16 14.02 -7.30 -1.34
CA PHE A 16 14.10 -8.05 -0.09
C PHE A 16 12.85 -7.84 0.78
N PHE A 17 12.43 -6.58 1.00
CA PHE A 17 11.23 -6.29 1.78
C PHE A 17 9.94 -6.67 1.07
N ALA A 18 9.87 -6.56 -0.26
CA ALA A 18 8.73 -7.05 -1.04
C ALA A 18 8.49 -8.54 -0.81
N ILE A 19 9.57 -9.34 -0.80
CA ILE A 19 9.50 -10.77 -0.50
C ILE A 19 9.01 -10.98 0.94
N ILE A 20 9.61 -10.33 1.93
CA ILE A 20 9.20 -10.47 3.34
C ILE A 20 7.72 -10.11 3.53
N TYR A 21 7.27 -8.96 3.01
CA TYR A 21 5.89 -8.52 3.18
C TYR A 21 4.90 -9.44 2.46
N SER A 22 5.28 -9.96 1.29
CA SER A 22 4.46 -10.92 0.57
C SER A 22 4.35 -12.25 1.33
N LEU A 23 5.46 -12.73 1.92
CA LEU A 23 5.48 -13.94 2.74
C LEU A 23 4.64 -13.79 4.03
N ILE A 24 4.44 -12.58 4.53
CA ILE A 24 3.56 -12.34 5.68
C ILE A 24 2.10 -12.27 5.20
N SER A 25 1.80 -11.32 4.33
CA SER A 25 0.41 -10.97 3.99
C SER A 25 -0.24 -12.01 3.08
N LEU A 26 0.42 -12.41 1.98
CA LEU A 26 -0.19 -13.30 0.99
C LEU A 26 -0.30 -14.74 1.51
N ILE A 27 0.67 -15.19 2.32
CA ILE A 27 0.61 -16.52 2.94
C ILE A 27 -0.50 -16.57 4.01
N ASN A 28 -0.72 -15.50 4.76
CA ASN A 28 -1.87 -15.43 5.66
C ASN A 28 -3.18 -15.56 4.89
N HIS A 29 -3.32 -14.85 3.77
CA HIS A 29 -4.50 -14.98 2.90
C HIS A 29 -4.68 -16.40 2.34
N TYR A 30 -3.60 -16.99 1.82
CA TYR A 30 -3.62 -18.36 1.32
C TYR A 30 -4.06 -19.38 2.38
N ASN A 31 -3.64 -19.19 3.63
CA ASN A 31 -4.01 -20.02 4.77
C ASN A 31 -5.35 -19.63 5.41
N PHE A 32 -6.18 -18.81 4.75
CA PHE A 32 -7.47 -18.34 5.25
C PHE A 32 -7.41 -17.64 6.62
N ARG A 33 -6.33 -16.88 6.85
CA ARG A 33 -6.12 -16.07 8.07
C ARG A 33 -6.44 -14.58 7.87
N THR A 34 -7.21 -14.26 6.84
CA THR A 34 -7.74 -12.92 6.56
C THR A 34 -9.24 -12.89 6.82
N TYR A 35 -9.78 -11.73 7.13
CA TYR A 35 -11.11 -11.54 7.68
C TYR A 35 -12.09 -10.91 6.69
N ALA A 36 -13.38 -11.18 6.93
CA ALA A 36 -14.45 -10.68 6.07
C ALA A 36 -14.70 -9.17 6.25
N LEU A 37 -14.59 -8.65 7.47
CA LEU A 37 -14.89 -7.23 7.77
C LEU A 37 -13.86 -6.27 7.18
N ASP A 38 -12.61 -6.69 7.11
CA ASP A 38 -11.54 -5.90 6.53
C ASP A 38 -11.36 -6.27 5.05
N LEU A 39 -10.60 -7.33 4.75
CA LEU A 39 -10.27 -7.66 3.36
C LEU A 39 -11.49 -8.06 2.52
N GLY A 40 -12.39 -8.86 3.09
CA GLY A 40 -13.57 -9.38 2.37
C GLY A 40 -14.52 -8.28 1.91
N LEU A 41 -14.78 -7.31 2.77
CA LEU A 41 -15.64 -6.15 2.50
C LEU A 41 -15.10 -5.36 1.31
N TYR A 42 -13.84 -4.96 1.36
CA TYR A 42 -13.25 -4.19 0.28
C TYR A 42 -13.12 -5.00 -1.02
N THR A 43 -12.89 -6.32 -0.92
CA THR A 43 -12.87 -7.21 -2.10
C THR A 43 -14.25 -7.31 -2.75
N ASN A 44 -15.32 -7.40 -1.97
CA ASN A 44 -16.69 -7.34 -2.46
C ASN A 44 -16.99 -5.97 -3.11
N ALA A 45 -16.49 -4.88 -2.52
CA ALA A 45 -16.62 -3.56 -3.13
C ALA A 45 -15.89 -3.46 -4.48
N LEU A 46 -14.70 -4.04 -4.62
CA LEU A 46 -14.01 -4.11 -5.92
C LEU A 46 -14.86 -4.84 -6.97
N TYR A 47 -15.52 -5.93 -6.57
CA TYR A 47 -16.42 -6.67 -7.45
C TYR A 47 -17.60 -5.81 -7.92
N ASP A 48 -18.23 -5.03 -7.05
CA ASP A 48 -19.33 -4.17 -7.49
C ASP A 48 -18.84 -3.04 -8.39
N TYR A 49 -17.72 -2.39 -8.04
CA TYR A 49 -17.17 -1.28 -8.82
C TYR A 49 -16.77 -1.69 -10.23
N ILE A 50 -16.21 -2.90 -10.42
CA ILE A 50 -15.86 -3.37 -11.76
C ILE A 50 -17.09 -3.72 -12.62
N HIS A 51 -18.22 -4.01 -11.98
CA HIS A 51 -19.51 -4.19 -12.65
C HIS A 51 -20.32 -2.87 -12.73
N PHE A 52 -19.68 -1.72 -12.49
CA PHE A 52 -20.29 -0.39 -12.50
C PHE A 52 -21.47 -0.27 -11.52
N LYS A 53 -21.39 -0.94 -10.37
CA LYS A 53 -22.36 -0.88 -9.28
C LYS A 53 -21.74 -0.25 -8.05
N TRP A 54 -22.57 0.42 -7.25
CA TRP A 54 -22.18 0.86 -5.92
C TRP A 54 -22.25 -0.32 -4.95
N ASN A 55 -21.25 -0.47 -4.10
CA ASN A 55 -21.28 -1.48 -3.04
C ASN A 55 -22.35 -1.13 -1.99
N ASP A 56 -23.11 -2.13 -1.58
CA ASP A 56 -24.27 -1.99 -0.69
C ASP A 56 -23.98 -2.34 0.77
N SER A 57 -22.72 -2.65 1.12
CA SER A 57 -22.27 -3.04 2.46
C SER A 57 -22.99 -4.26 3.06
N CYS A 58 -23.77 -5.02 2.28
CA CYS A 58 -24.58 -6.13 2.79
C CYS A 58 -23.74 -7.34 3.24
N VAL A 59 -22.43 -7.33 2.99
CA VAL A 59 -21.49 -8.32 3.54
C VAL A 59 -21.49 -8.31 5.07
N PHE A 60 -21.79 -7.17 5.70
CA PHE A 60 -21.78 -7.05 7.17
C PHE A 60 -22.94 -6.23 7.75
N LYS A 61 -23.63 -5.40 6.94
CA LYS A 61 -24.81 -4.66 7.36
C LYS A 61 -26.09 -5.41 7.00
N VAL A 62 -27.05 -5.41 7.93
CA VAL A 62 -28.40 -5.97 7.71
C VAL A 62 -29.21 -5.10 6.73
N ILE A 63 -28.99 -3.79 6.77
CA ILE A 63 -29.64 -2.80 5.91
C ILE A 63 -28.60 -2.33 4.90
N SER A 64 -28.97 -2.33 3.61
CA SER A 64 -28.11 -1.90 2.52
C SER A 64 -27.78 -0.42 2.64
N GLU A 65 -26.49 -0.08 2.60
CA GLU A 65 -25.99 1.28 2.60
C GLU A 65 -24.76 1.39 1.70
N ASN A 66 -24.61 2.50 1.01
CA ASN A 66 -23.43 2.70 0.18
C ASN A 66 -22.16 2.68 1.05
N LEU A 67 -21.21 1.81 0.73
CA LEU A 67 -19.95 1.69 1.48
C LEU A 67 -19.22 3.03 1.63
N LEU A 68 -19.31 3.90 0.62
CA LEU A 68 -18.68 5.22 0.64
C LEU A 68 -19.23 6.16 1.71
N ALA A 69 -20.42 5.89 2.25
CA ALA A 69 -20.98 6.65 3.37
C ALA A 69 -20.27 6.36 4.69
N ASP A 70 -19.70 5.16 4.83
CA ASP A 70 -18.96 4.71 6.02
C ASP A 70 -17.44 4.91 5.82
N HIS A 71 -16.95 4.62 4.60
CA HIS A 71 -15.53 4.66 4.23
C HIS A 71 -15.33 5.38 2.90
N PHE A 72 -14.86 6.63 2.94
CA PHE A 72 -14.69 7.47 1.75
C PHE A 72 -13.42 7.12 0.94
N ASP A 73 -13.43 5.94 0.31
CA ASP A 73 -12.26 5.35 -0.35
C ASP A 73 -12.40 5.30 -1.88
N LEU A 74 -12.45 6.48 -2.51
CA LEU A 74 -12.66 6.59 -3.97
C LEU A 74 -11.58 5.89 -4.81
N TYR A 75 -10.37 5.71 -4.28
CA TYR A 75 -9.32 4.97 -4.99
C TYR A 75 -9.62 3.48 -5.15
N LEU A 76 -10.56 2.90 -4.39
CA LEU A 76 -10.98 1.51 -4.59
C LEU A 76 -11.60 1.31 -5.96
N ILE A 77 -12.30 2.31 -6.48
CA ILE A 77 -12.83 2.30 -7.85
C ILE A 77 -11.68 2.18 -8.85
N ILE A 78 -10.58 2.91 -8.62
CA ILE A 78 -9.38 2.89 -9.45
C ILE A 78 -8.66 1.54 -9.35
N PHE A 79 -8.64 0.92 -8.16
CA PHE A 79 -8.03 -0.39 -7.95
C PHE A 79 -8.90 -1.55 -8.45
N SER A 80 -10.22 -1.35 -8.59
CA SER A 80 -11.16 -2.41 -8.96
C SER A 80 -10.79 -3.20 -10.23
N PRO A 81 -10.24 -2.62 -11.31
CA PRO A 81 -9.86 -3.41 -12.49
C PRO A 81 -8.72 -4.39 -12.22
N LEU A 82 -7.87 -4.13 -11.22
CA LEU A 82 -6.78 -5.03 -10.83
C LEU A 82 -7.32 -6.35 -10.26
N SER A 83 -8.58 -6.37 -9.79
CA SER A 83 -9.24 -7.59 -9.34
C SER A 83 -9.44 -8.65 -10.42
N LEU A 84 -9.43 -8.26 -11.70
CA LEU A 84 -9.44 -9.23 -12.81
C LEU A 84 -8.16 -10.04 -12.90
N ILE A 85 -7.04 -9.49 -12.42
CA ILE A 85 -5.72 -10.10 -12.53
C ILE A 85 -5.40 -10.86 -11.24
N PHE A 86 -5.64 -10.23 -10.08
CA PHE A 86 -5.18 -10.74 -8.79
C PHE A 86 -6.30 -11.28 -7.90
N GLY A 87 -7.57 -11.15 -8.30
CA GLY A 87 -8.71 -11.65 -7.53
C GLY A 87 -8.73 -11.12 -6.09
N SER A 88 -8.87 -12.02 -5.12
CA SER A 88 -8.90 -11.69 -3.70
C SER A 88 -7.57 -11.17 -3.13
N TYR A 89 -6.46 -11.35 -3.84
CA TYR A 89 -5.13 -10.87 -3.40
C TYR A 89 -4.89 -9.39 -3.75
N THR A 90 -5.75 -8.80 -4.59
CA THR A 90 -5.57 -7.47 -5.19
C THR A 90 -5.18 -6.41 -4.18
N LEU A 91 -5.97 -6.27 -3.12
CA LEU A 91 -5.79 -5.19 -2.15
C LEU A 91 -4.55 -5.38 -1.27
N LEU A 92 -4.18 -6.63 -0.98
CA LEU A 92 -2.94 -6.93 -0.28
C LEU A 92 -1.72 -6.55 -1.13
N ILE A 93 -1.75 -6.87 -2.42
CA ILE A 93 -0.70 -6.50 -3.38
C ILE A 93 -0.60 -4.98 -3.52
N VAL A 94 -1.75 -4.29 -3.59
CA VAL A 94 -1.80 -2.82 -3.63
C VAL A 94 -1.20 -2.22 -2.36
N GLN A 95 -1.55 -2.73 -1.17
CA GLN A 95 -1.02 -2.26 0.10
C GLN A 95 0.50 -2.45 0.21
N ILE A 96 1.01 -3.64 -0.12
CA ILE A 96 2.46 -3.91 -0.15
C ILE A 96 3.15 -2.95 -1.13
N THR A 97 2.60 -2.78 -2.33
CA THR A 97 3.16 -1.91 -3.35
C THR A 97 3.19 -0.45 -2.88
N ALA A 98 2.12 0.03 -2.25
CA ALA A 98 2.07 1.37 -1.69
C ALA A 98 3.14 1.56 -0.61
N ILE A 99 3.36 0.57 0.27
CA ILE A 99 4.41 0.62 1.29
C ILE A 99 5.79 0.75 0.67
N LEU A 100 6.09 -0.08 -0.34
CA LEU A 100 7.36 -0.02 -1.06
C LEU A 100 7.55 1.33 -1.78
N ILE A 101 6.49 1.87 -2.37
CA ILE A 101 6.52 3.21 -2.98
C ILE A 101 6.74 4.29 -1.90
N GLY A 102 6.13 4.15 -0.72
CA GLY A 102 6.34 5.05 0.42
C GLY A 102 7.81 5.08 0.86
N GLY A 103 8.46 3.91 0.94
CA GLY A 103 9.89 3.82 1.25
C GLY A 103 10.79 4.44 0.17
N ILE A 104 10.41 4.36 -1.11
CA ILE A 104 11.09 5.13 -2.17
C ILE A 104 10.95 6.65 -1.91
N GLY A 105 9.79 7.11 -1.46
CA GLY A 105 9.57 8.50 -1.06
C GLY A 105 10.52 8.94 0.07
N VAL A 106 10.70 8.09 1.09
CA VAL A 106 11.67 8.31 2.18
C VAL A 106 13.09 8.43 1.62
N TYR A 107 13.51 7.50 0.76
CA TYR A 107 14.82 7.54 0.11
C TYR A 107 15.03 8.88 -0.63
N LYS A 108 14.02 9.29 -1.42
CA LYS A 108 14.07 10.54 -2.19
C LYS A 108 14.17 11.77 -1.29
N TYR A 109 13.38 11.83 -0.23
CA TYR A 109 13.43 12.92 0.75
C TYR A 109 14.81 13.08 1.39
N PHE A 110 15.40 12.00 1.89
CA PHE A 110 16.72 12.08 2.50
C PHE A 110 17.84 12.33 1.48
N SER A 111 17.67 11.90 0.23
CA SER A 111 18.67 12.12 -0.83
C SER A 111 18.83 13.60 -1.22
N ILE A 112 17.82 14.42 -0.94
CA ILE A 112 17.88 15.88 -1.18
C ILE A 112 18.26 16.68 0.06
N ILE A 113 18.10 16.12 1.27
CA ILE A 113 18.56 16.76 2.50
C ILE A 113 20.08 16.69 2.57
N GLN A 114 20.65 15.54 2.21
CA GLN A 114 22.09 15.35 2.29
C GLN A 114 22.60 14.51 1.13
N SER A 115 23.75 14.91 0.58
CA SER A 115 24.40 14.22 -0.55
C SER A 115 24.90 12.80 -0.21
N ASN A 116 24.76 12.36 1.04
CA ASN A 116 25.18 11.03 1.48
C ASN A 116 24.10 9.99 1.19
N ASN A 117 24.34 9.17 0.17
CA ASN A 117 23.46 8.07 -0.21
C ASN A 117 23.21 7.06 0.92
N ASN A 118 24.17 6.86 1.82
CA ASN A 118 24.03 5.87 2.90
C ASN A 118 22.95 6.27 3.90
N LEU A 119 22.84 7.56 4.22
CA LEU A 119 21.79 8.05 5.12
C LEU A 119 20.40 7.80 4.53
N SER A 120 20.23 8.01 3.22
CA SER A 120 18.97 7.75 2.53
C SER A 120 18.61 6.25 2.53
N LEU A 121 19.61 5.38 2.36
CA LEU A 121 19.42 3.93 2.45
C LEU A 121 19.04 3.50 3.86
N PHE A 122 19.76 3.97 4.89
CA PHE A 122 19.46 3.64 6.29
C PHE A 122 18.08 4.15 6.71
N ALA A 123 17.68 5.36 6.31
CA ALA A 123 16.34 5.87 6.58
C ALA A 123 15.25 5.01 5.93
N THR A 124 15.50 4.52 4.72
CA THR A 124 14.57 3.62 4.01
C THR A 124 14.47 2.26 4.69
N ILE A 125 15.61 1.68 5.10
CA ILE A 125 15.64 0.42 5.85
C ILE A 125 14.91 0.59 7.18
N TYR A 126 15.19 1.66 7.91
CA TYR A 126 14.50 1.96 9.17
C TYR A 126 12.99 2.08 8.98
N PHE A 127 12.55 2.78 7.93
CA PHE A 127 11.13 2.88 7.58
C PHE A 127 10.50 1.50 7.33
N TYR A 128 11.15 0.65 6.53
CA TYR A 128 10.65 -0.71 6.29
C TYR A 128 10.71 -1.63 7.51
N LEU A 129 11.65 -1.41 8.42
CA LEU A 129 11.74 -2.14 9.69
C LEU A 129 10.77 -1.63 10.75
N PHE A 130 10.14 -0.48 10.53
CA PHE A 130 9.27 0.14 11.52
C PHE A 130 8.12 -0.80 11.90
N PHE A 131 7.89 -0.94 13.20
CA PHE A 131 6.86 -1.85 13.73
C PHE A 131 5.48 -1.60 13.11
N GLY A 132 5.11 -0.33 12.88
CA GLY A 132 3.83 0.00 12.25
C GLY A 132 3.67 -0.55 10.83
N ILE A 133 4.76 -0.64 10.06
CA ILE A 133 4.73 -1.26 8.72
C ILE A 133 4.51 -2.77 8.83
N PHE A 134 5.24 -3.44 9.71
CA PHE A 134 5.02 -4.88 9.94
C PHE A 134 3.61 -5.17 10.46
N SER A 135 3.10 -4.36 11.39
CA SER A 135 1.74 -4.48 11.89
C SER A 135 0.72 -4.33 10.76
N ALA A 136 0.86 -3.32 9.91
CA ALA A 136 -0.03 -3.10 8.77
C ALA A 136 0.00 -4.24 7.75
N VAL A 137 1.18 -4.80 7.46
CA VAL A 137 1.34 -5.93 6.52
C VAL A 137 0.83 -7.25 7.11
N SER A 138 0.95 -7.43 8.43
CA SER A 138 0.46 -8.62 9.13
C SER A 138 -1.06 -8.68 9.23
N TYR A 139 -1.72 -7.54 9.05
CA TYR A 139 -3.16 -7.39 9.08
C TYR A 139 -3.73 -7.25 7.66
N ASP A 140 -5.05 -7.23 7.57
CA ASP A 140 -5.78 -7.09 6.32
C ASP A 140 -5.64 -5.70 5.69
N TYR A 141 -6.15 -5.54 4.48
CA TYR A 141 -6.12 -4.26 3.77
C TYR A 141 -6.77 -3.14 4.58
N HIS A 142 -6.05 -2.01 4.68
CA HIS A 142 -6.54 -0.79 5.30
C HIS A 142 -6.22 0.43 4.43
N SER A 143 -7.28 1.12 4.06
CA SER A 143 -7.29 2.37 3.32
C SER A 143 -6.31 3.44 3.83
N ASN A 144 -6.24 3.61 5.15
CA ASN A 144 -5.34 4.59 5.78
C ASN A 144 -3.85 4.29 5.58
N VAL A 145 -3.46 3.03 5.33
CA VAL A 145 -2.07 2.64 5.05
C VAL A 145 -1.66 3.24 3.72
N ILE A 146 -2.51 3.14 2.69
CA ILE A 146 -2.26 3.74 1.37
C ILE A 146 -2.06 5.25 1.50
N ALA A 147 -2.95 5.92 2.24
CA ALA A 147 -2.86 7.36 2.48
C ALA A 147 -1.55 7.74 3.21
N ALA A 148 -1.16 6.98 4.23
CA ALA A 148 0.08 7.22 4.97
C ALA A 148 1.33 7.12 4.07
N MET A 149 1.32 6.24 3.06
CA MET A 149 2.46 6.09 2.14
C MET A 149 2.65 7.28 1.18
N ILE A 150 1.68 8.19 1.08
CA ILE A 150 1.81 9.44 0.33
C ILE A 150 2.62 10.48 1.13
N VAL A 151 2.64 10.40 2.46
CA VAL A 151 3.29 11.40 3.33
C VAL A 151 4.78 11.60 3.04
N PRO A 152 5.62 10.55 2.85
CA PRO A 152 7.01 10.73 2.46
C PRO A 152 7.18 11.51 1.14
N TRP A 153 6.29 11.28 0.17
CA TRP A 153 6.30 11.99 -1.11
C TRP A 153 5.88 13.45 -0.96
N PHE A 154 4.92 13.72 -0.08
CA PHE A 154 4.52 15.08 0.27
C PHE A 154 5.72 15.87 0.82
N PHE A 155 6.45 15.32 1.80
CA PHE A 155 7.66 15.96 2.32
C PHE A 155 8.74 16.15 1.26
N TYR A 156 8.96 15.14 0.41
CA TYR A 156 9.88 15.25 -0.73
C TYR A 156 9.51 16.41 -1.66
N TYR A 157 8.24 16.51 -2.04
CA TYR A 157 7.77 17.54 -2.97
C TYR A 157 7.91 18.96 -2.40
N PHE A 158 7.51 19.18 -1.14
CA PHE A 158 7.65 20.48 -0.51
C PHE A 158 9.10 20.90 -0.35
N ARG A 159 9.98 19.96 -0.02
CA ARG A 159 11.41 20.23 0.11
C ARG A 159 12.11 20.49 -1.22
N LEU A 160 11.58 19.99 -2.35
CA LEU A 160 12.11 20.35 -3.66
C LEU A 160 11.81 21.79 -4.08
N LYS A 161 10.74 22.37 -3.54
CA LYS A 161 10.29 23.73 -3.89
C LYS A 161 10.88 24.83 -3.00
N ASN A 162 11.35 24.48 -1.81
CA ASN A 162 12.00 25.38 -0.86
C ASN A 162 13.52 25.24 -0.97
#